data_AF-A0A821Y1L6-F1
#
_entry.id   AF-A0A821Y1L6-F1
#
_cell.length_a   1.000
_cell.length_b   1.000
_cell.length_c   1.000
_cell.angle_alpha   90.00
_cell.angle_beta   90.00
_cell.angle_gamma   90.00
#
_symmetry.space_group_name_H-M   'P 1'
#
loop_
_entity.id
_entity.type
_entity.pdbx_description
1 polymer ?
#
loop_
_entity_poly.entity_id
_entity_poly.type
_entity_poly.pdbx_seq_one_letter_code
_entity_poly.pdbx_strand_id
1 'polypeptide(L)'
;MAIFIFIFSLLLFVYTIAYHPDSAIKINNLNITKISNEERYQHYLYFSRTERLLYREKARQMFQFGYDNYMKYAFPQDELDPIHCRGRGPDIERPENYNINDVLGEFSLTLIDSLDTLAVMGNVSEFQHAVKLVIDHVHFDRNSTIQVFEATIRYDK
;
A
#
# COMPACT_ATOMS: atom_id res chain seq x y z
N MET A 1 -7.84 22.17 -21.69
CA MET A 1 -8.12 21.55 -23.00
C MET A 1 -7.69 20.08 -23.08
N ALA A 2 -6.54 19.69 -22.49
CA ALA A 2 -6.08 18.28 -22.49
C ALA A 2 -6.99 17.28 -21.74
N ILE A 3 -7.64 17.71 -20.65
CA ILE A 3 -8.52 16.83 -19.83
C ILE A 3 -9.76 16.37 -20.61
N PHE A 4 -10.33 17.22 -21.47
CA PHE A 4 -11.50 16.87 -22.27
C PHE A 4 -11.19 15.84 -23.37
N ILE A 5 -9.98 15.85 -23.93
CA ILE A 5 -9.56 14.88 -24.94
C ILE A 5 -9.39 13.48 -24.33
N PHE A 6 -8.84 13.39 -23.13
CA PHE A 6 -8.68 12.12 -22.42
C PHE A 6 -10.02 11.50 -22.03
N ILE A 7 -10.97 12.29 -21.53
CA ILE A 7 -12.30 11.79 -21.16
C ILE A 7 -13.07 11.31 -22.40
N PHE A 8 -13.01 12.05 -23.52
CA PHE A 8 -13.67 11.64 -24.75
C PHE A 8 -13.03 10.38 -25.36
N SER A 9 -11.70 10.26 -25.32
CA SER A 9 -10.99 9.07 -25.80
C SER A 9 -11.28 7.84 -24.94
N LEU A 10 -11.36 8.01 -23.61
CA LEU A 10 -11.71 6.93 -22.68
C LEU A 10 -13.17 6.48 -22.86
N LEU A 11 -14.09 7.43 -23.05
CA LEU A 11 -15.51 7.12 -23.30
C LEU A 11 -15.69 6.40 -24.65
N LEU A 12 -14.99 6.82 -25.71
CA LEU A 12 -15.05 6.12 -26.99
C LEU A 12 -14.47 4.71 -26.88
N PHE A 13 -13.35 4.54 -26.18
CA PHE A 13 -12.70 3.25 -25.97
C PHE A 13 -13.58 2.29 -25.17
N VAL A 14 -14.17 2.77 -24.07
CA VAL A 14 -15.12 1.98 -23.26
C VAL A 14 -16.38 1.66 -24.07
N TYR A 15 -16.90 2.59 -24.87
CA TYR A 15 -18.05 2.36 -25.73
C TYR A 15 -17.76 1.31 -26.82
N THR A 16 -16.59 1.36 -27.47
CA THR A 16 -16.19 0.37 -28.47
C THR A 16 -16.04 -1.03 -27.86
N ILE A 17 -15.45 -1.14 -26.65
CA ILE A 17 -15.35 -2.41 -25.93
C ILE A 17 -16.74 -2.93 -25.52
N ALA A 18 -17.62 -2.05 -25.06
CA ALA A 18 -18.93 -2.42 -24.56
C ALA A 18 -19.93 -2.82 -25.65
N TYR A 19 -19.86 -2.19 -26.84
CA TYR A 19 -20.88 -2.35 -27.89
C TYR A 19 -20.41 -3.05 -29.16
N HIS A 20 -19.10 -3.26 -29.38
CA HIS A 20 -18.57 -4.03 -30.51
C HIS A 20 -17.47 -5.03 -30.07
N PRO A 21 -17.85 -6.07 -29.30
CA PRO A 21 -16.91 -7.04 -28.74
C PRO A 21 -16.23 -7.93 -29.80
N ASP A 22 -16.75 -7.95 -31.04
CA ASP A 22 -16.27 -8.83 -32.12
C ASP A 22 -15.14 -8.26 -32.98
N SER A 23 -14.61 -7.07 -32.64
CA SER A 23 -13.38 -6.54 -33.26
C SER A 23 -12.12 -7.15 -32.61
N ALA A 24 -12.12 -8.47 -32.47
CA ALA A 24 -10.94 -9.23 -32.10
C ALA A 24 -9.93 -9.21 -33.25
N ILE A 25 -8.73 -8.71 -32.97
CA ILE A 25 -7.54 -8.92 -33.79
C ILE A 25 -7.36 -10.44 -33.95
N LYS A 26 -7.60 -10.97 -35.15
CA LYS A 26 -7.29 -12.36 -35.51
C LYS A 26 -5.79 -12.53 -35.63
N ILE A 27 -5.13 -12.89 -34.52
CA ILE A 27 -3.80 -13.50 -34.58
C ILE A 27 -4.01 -14.96 -34.98
N ASN A 28 -3.87 -15.24 -36.29
CA ASN A 28 -3.92 -16.60 -36.80
C ASN A 28 -2.69 -17.38 -36.28
N ASN A 29 -2.94 -18.56 -35.71
CA ASN A 29 -1.98 -19.64 -35.38
C ASN A 29 -1.55 -19.82 -33.91
N LEU A 30 -2.33 -19.36 -32.94
CA LEU A 30 -2.23 -19.87 -31.58
C LEU A 30 -3.61 -20.37 -31.12
N ASN A 31 -3.72 -21.69 -30.88
CA ASN A 31 -4.86 -22.34 -30.22
C ASN A 31 -4.92 -21.95 -28.73
N ILE A 32 -4.97 -20.64 -28.44
CA ILE A 32 -5.10 -20.08 -27.08
C ILE A 32 -6.58 -19.91 -26.71
N THR A 33 -7.51 -20.06 -27.65
CA THR A 33 -8.95 -19.85 -27.44
C THR A 33 -9.73 -21.05 -26.90
N LYS A 34 -9.08 -22.19 -26.64
CA LYS A 34 -9.74 -23.42 -26.16
C LYS A 34 -9.65 -23.68 -24.65
N ILE A 35 -8.96 -22.83 -23.90
CA ILE A 35 -9.16 -22.78 -22.44
C ILE A 35 -10.28 -21.80 -22.23
N SER A 36 -11.44 -22.27 -21.78
CA SER A 36 -12.58 -21.39 -21.55
C SER A 36 -12.15 -20.29 -20.57
N ASN A 37 -12.47 -19.03 -20.89
CA ASN A 37 -12.11 -17.91 -20.03
C ASN A 37 -12.62 -18.14 -18.58
N GLU A 38 -13.75 -18.83 -18.42
CA GLU A 38 -14.30 -19.26 -17.13
C GLU A 38 -13.36 -20.16 -16.31
N GLU A 39 -12.73 -21.17 -16.91
CA GLU A 39 -11.78 -22.05 -16.20
C GLU A 39 -10.54 -21.26 -15.73
N ARG A 40 -10.08 -20.31 -16.54
CA ARG A 40 -9.01 -19.39 -16.14
C ARG A 40 -9.45 -18.48 -14.99
N TYR A 41 -10.64 -17.89 -15.05
CA TYR A 41 -11.15 -17.03 -13.98
C TYR A 41 -11.35 -17.81 -12.68
N GLN A 42 -11.87 -19.04 -12.74
CA GLN A 42 -12.00 -19.91 -11.57
C GLN A 42 -10.64 -20.25 -10.96
N HIS A 43 -9.61 -20.50 -11.78
CA HIS A 43 -8.27 -20.81 -11.29
C HIS A 43 -7.59 -19.64 -10.55
N TYR A 44 -7.82 -18.39 -10.96
CA TYR A 44 -7.23 -17.22 -10.29
C TYR A 44 -8.05 -16.65 -9.13
N LEU A 45 -9.35 -16.96 -9.05
CA LEU A 45 -10.25 -16.45 -8.00
C LEU A 45 -10.51 -17.45 -6.87
N TYR A 46 -10.25 -18.73 -7.10
CA TYR A 46 -10.52 -19.78 -6.12
C TYR A 46 -9.25 -20.30 -5.47
N PHE A 47 -9.09 -20.02 -4.17
CA PHE A 47 -8.08 -20.65 -3.32
C PHE A 47 -8.73 -21.73 -2.46
N SER A 48 -8.19 -22.95 -2.49
CA SER A 48 -8.59 -24.00 -1.55
C SER A 48 -8.40 -23.53 -0.10
N ARG A 49 -9.06 -24.20 0.85
CA ARG A 49 -8.89 -23.86 2.28
C ARG A 49 -7.43 -23.94 2.70
N THR A 50 -6.69 -24.93 2.22
CA THR A 50 -5.27 -25.11 2.52
C THR A 50 -4.43 -23.97 1.97
N GLU A 51 -4.67 -23.56 0.72
CA GLU A 51 -3.95 -22.43 0.11
C GLU A 51 -4.25 -21.11 0.82
N ARG A 52 -5.52 -20.84 1.18
CA ARG A 52 -5.89 -19.65 1.95
C ARG A 52 -5.15 -19.58 3.29
N LEU A 53 -5.05 -20.71 4.00
CA LEU A 53 -4.30 -20.78 5.26
C LEU A 53 -2.80 -20.56 5.04
N LEU A 54 -2.23 -21.17 3.99
CA LEU A 54 -0.83 -20.99 3.61
C LEU A 54 -0.52 -19.53 3.28
N TYR A 55 -1.32 -18.88 2.44
CA TYR A 55 -1.10 -17.49 2.04
C TYR A 55 -1.36 -16.49 3.16
N ARG A 56 -2.35 -16.77 4.04
CA ARG A 56 -2.54 -16.00 5.27
C ARG A 56 -1.28 -16.03 6.14
N GLU A 57 -0.68 -17.20 6.30
CA GLU A 57 0.55 -17.35 7.08
C GLU A 57 1.75 -16.67 6.41
N LYS A 58 1.86 -16.76 5.08
CA LYS A 58 2.88 -16.01 4.33
C LYS A 58 2.72 -14.49 4.49
N ALA A 59 1.49 -13.97 4.42
CA ALA A 59 1.22 -12.55 4.62
C ALA A 59 1.63 -12.10 6.04
N ARG A 60 1.33 -12.92 7.05
CA ARG A 60 1.78 -12.68 8.44
C ARG A 60 3.31 -12.61 8.54
N GLN A 61 4.03 -13.53 7.89
CA GLN A 61 5.50 -13.54 7.88
C GLN A 61 6.09 -12.33 7.16
N MET A 62 5.49 -11.91 6.04
CA MET A 62 5.91 -10.72 5.31
C MET A 62 5.70 -9.45 6.14
N PHE A 63 4.56 -9.33 6.82
CA PHE A 63 4.30 -8.21 7.73
C PHE A 63 5.34 -8.18 8.86
N GLN A 64 5.55 -9.31 9.55
CA GLN A 64 6.53 -9.38 10.63
C GLN A 64 7.94 -9.00 10.15
N PHE A 65 8.35 -9.49 8.97
CA PHE A 65 9.63 -9.12 8.39
C PHE A 65 9.73 -7.61 8.13
N GLY A 66 8.71 -6.99 7.53
CA GLY A 66 8.69 -5.55 7.30
C GLY A 66 8.74 -4.75 8.61
N TYR A 67 7.89 -5.12 9.57
CA TYR A 67 7.81 -4.48 10.88
C TYR A 67 9.13 -4.58 11.65
N ASP A 68 9.74 -5.77 11.74
CA ASP A 68 11.01 -5.98 12.45
C ASP A 68 12.14 -5.13 11.84
N ASN A 69 12.18 -5.01 10.51
CA ASN A 69 13.19 -4.18 9.84
C ASN A 69 12.92 -2.68 10.06
N TYR A 70 11.65 -2.25 10.10
CA TYR A 70 11.31 -0.88 10.49
C TYR A 70 11.80 -0.60 11.92
N MET A 71 11.44 -1.45 12.88
CA MET A 71 11.85 -1.32 14.28
C MET A 71 13.37 -1.30 14.45
N LYS A 72 14.09 -2.06 13.62
CA LYS A 72 15.55 -2.16 13.70
C LYS A 72 16.28 -0.98 13.05
N TYR A 73 15.82 -0.49 11.91
CA TYR A 73 16.61 0.42 11.06
C TYR A 73 16.01 1.81 10.89
N ALA A 74 14.72 1.98 11.17
CA ALA A 74 14.00 3.21 10.86
C ALA A 74 13.36 3.87 12.07
N PHE A 75 12.88 3.12 13.07
CA PHE A 75 12.32 3.71 14.28
C PHE A 75 13.34 4.65 14.96
N PRO A 76 12.98 5.90 15.33
CA PRO A 76 11.63 6.48 15.37
C PRO A 76 11.19 7.29 14.13
N GLN A 77 11.93 7.23 13.03
CA GLN A 77 11.55 7.94 11.80
C GLN A 77 10.27 7.38 11.18
N ASP A 78 9.70 8.13 10.23
CA ASP A 78 8.35 7.88 9.70
C ASP A 78 8.28 6.63 8.83
N GLU A 79 9.27 6.42 7.97
CA GLU A 79 9.33 5.28 7.04
C GLU A 79 10.70 4.60 7.03
N LEU A 80 10.73 3.35 6.58
CA LEU A 80 11.96 2.64 6.24
C LEU A 80 12.32 2.88 4.78
N ASP A 81 13.58 3.25 4.51
CA ASP A 81 14.24 3.07 3.21
C ASP A 81 14.85 1.66 3.16
N PRO A 82 14.21 0.68 2.50
CA PRO A 82 14.67 -0.70 2.53
C PRO A 82 15.92 -0.94 1.68
N ILE A 83 16.26 -0.04 0.75
CA ILE A 83 17.45 -0.17 -0.09
C ILE A 83 18.69 0.23 0.69
N HIS A 84 18.58 1.30 1.48
CA HIS A 84 19.69 1.82 2.28
C HIS A 84 19.65 1.37 3.75
N CYS A 85 18.63 0.62 4.16
CA CYS A 85 18.41 0.14 5.53
C CYS A 85 18.53 1.27 6.57
N ARG A 86 17.80 2.36 6.34
CA ARG A 86 17.75 3.53 7.24
C ARG A 86 16.34 4.10 7.28
N GLY A 87 16.03 4.91 8.28
CA GLY A 87 14.78 5.63 8.31
C GLY A 87 14.72 6.81 7.31
N ARG A 88 13.51 7.31 7.10
CA ARG A 88 13.19 8.51 6.33
C ARG A 88 12.28 9.40 7.17
N GLY A 89 12.56 10.70 7.13
CA GLY A 89 11.75 11.76 7.72
C GLY A 89 11.59 12.92 6.73
N PRO A 90 11.01 14.06 7.17
CA PRO A 90 10.78 15.21 6.30
C PRO A 90 12.07 15.78 5.74
N ASP A 91 11.96 16.38 4.55
CA ASP A 91 12.94 17.30 4.00
C ASP A 91 12.81 18.66 4.69
N ILE A 92 13.57 18.83 5.78
CA ILE A 92 13.57 20.05 6.60
C ILE A 92 14.20 21.23 5.86
N GLU A 93 15.17 20.97 4.97
CA GLU A 93 15.88 22.01 4.22
C GLU A 93 14.99 22.63 3.13
N ARG A 94 14.05 21.85 2.59
CA ARG A 94 13.11 22.29 1.54
C ARG A 94 11.66 21.97 1.91
N PRO A 95 11.00 22.85 2.70
CA PRO A 95 9.61 22.67 3.08
C PRO A 95 8.63 22.53 1.91
N GLU A 96 8.99 23.08 0.74
CA GLU A 96 8.23 23.01 -0.51
C GLU A 96 8.38 21.67 -1.25
N ASN A 97 9.18 20.73 -0.74
CA ASN A 97 9.29 19.39 -1.29
C ASN A 97 8.06 18.54 -0.93
N TYR A 98 6.91 18.90 -1.51
CA TYR A 98 5.62 18.28 -1.21
C TYR A 98 5.56 16.78 -1.52
N ASN A 99 6.47 16.25 -2.36
CA ASN A 99 6.55 14.82 -2.66
C ASN A 99 7.19 14.00 -1.52
N ILE A 100 7.95 14.64 -0.64
CA ILE A 100 8.59 14.01 0.53
C ILE A 100 7.84 14.39 1.81
N ASN A 101 7.43 15.65 1.90
CA ASN A 101 6.74 16.24 3.04
C ASN A 101 5.21 16.09 2.94
N ASP A 102 4.68 15.18 2.10
CA ASP A 102 3.26 14.86 2.08
C ASP A 102 2.84 14.12 3.37
N VAL A 103 3.61 13.08 3.72
CA VAL A 103 3.33 12.17 4.84
C VAL A 103 4.42 12.18 5.91
N LEU A 104 5.64 12.60 5.59
CA LEU A 104 6.77 12.56 6.53
C LEU A 104 6.74 13.83 7.39
N GLY A 105 6.50 13.67 8.70
CA GLY A 105 6.31 14.76 9.66
C GLY A 105 7.08 14.60 10.97
N GLU A 106 7.87 13.54 11.11
CA GLU A 106 8.51 13.07 12.35
C GLU A 106 7.53 12.60 13.43
N PHE A 107 6.53 11.82 13.02
CA PHE A 107 5.48 11.29 13.88
C PHE A 107 5.56 9.76 14.06
N SER A 108 6.64 9.13 13.62
CA SER A 108 6.77 7.66 13.59
C SER A 108 5.62 7.01 12.82
N LEU A 109 5.30 7.56 11.64
CA LEU A 109 4.15 7.17 10.80
C LEU A 109 3.95 5.66 10.67
N THR A 110 4.99 4.91 10.28
CA THR A 110 4.88 3.45 10.09
C THR A 110 4.50 2.73 11.38
N LEU A 111 4.95 3.19 12.55
CA LEU A 111 4.58 2.61 13.84
C LEU A 111 3.08 2.78 14.10
N ILE A 112 2.55 3.99 13.89
CA ILE A 112 1.11 4.30 14.05
C ILE A 112 0.27 3.47 13.08
N ASP A 113 0.64 3.47 11.79
CA ASP A 113 -0.07 2.71 10.74
C ASP A 113 -0.06 1.20 10.98
N SER A 114 0.93 0.67 11.73
CA SER A 114 1.07 -0.77 12.00
C SER A 114 0.25 -1.26 13.20
N LEU A 115 -0.27 -0.38 14.05
CA LEU A 115 -0.93 -0.76 15.31
C LEU A 115 -2.16 -1.66 15.10
N ASP A 116 -3.02 -1.30 14.16
CA ASP A 116 -4.23 -2.09 13.86
C ASP A 116 -3.89 -3.48 13.32
N THR A 117 -2.84 -3.58 12.51
CA THR A 117 -2.38 -4.82 11.91
C THR A 117 -1.75 -5.72 12.98
N LEU A 118 -0.96 -5.16 13.89
CA LEU A 118 -0.44 -5.90 15.05
C LEU A 118 -1.58 -6.48 15.90
N ALA A 119 -2.65 -5.71 16.12
CA ALA A 119 -3.83 -6.17 16.84
C ALA A 119 -4.56 -7.31 16.09
N VAL A 120 -4.79 -7.16 14.78
CA VAL A 120 -5.44 -8.18 13.93
C VAL A 120 -4.63 -9.47 13.83
N MET A 121 -3.29 -9.38 13.78
CA MET A 121 -2.40 -10.54 13.73
C MET A 121 -2.31 -11.30 15.06
N GLY A 122 -2.88 -10.75 16.14
CA GLY A 122 -2.95 -11.40 17.45
C GLY A 122 -1.65 -11.41 18.24
N ASN A 123 -0.65 -10.61 17.84
CA ASN A 123 0.60 -10.46 18.59
C ASN A 123 0.42 -9.41 19.71
N VAL A 124 -0.31 -9.81 20.77
CA VAL A 124 -0.74 -8.89 21.85
C VAL A 124 0.45 -8.24 22.56
N SER A 125 1.54 -8.99 22.78
CA SER A 125 2.73 -8.46 23.45
C SER A 125 3.39 -7.35 22.64
N GLU A 126 3.55 -7.56 21.32
CA GLU A 126 4.16 -6.54 20.46
C GLU A 126 3.23 -5.35 20.25
N PHE A 127 1.91 -5.57 20.16
CA PHE A 127 0.94 -4.48 20.11
C PHE A 127 1.05 -3.57 21.35
N GLN A 128 1.13 -4.14 22.55
CA GLN A 128 1.31 -3.37 23.79
C GLN A 128 2.63 -2.60 23.82
N HIS A 129 3.70 -3.22 23.32
CA HIS A 129 5.01 -2.58 23.20
C HIS A 129 4.97 -1.39 22.22
N ALA A 130 4.38 -1.58 21.03
CA ALA A 130 4.21 -0.55 20.02
C ALA A 130 3.37 0.63 20.53
N VAL A 131 2.27 0.37 21.23
CA VAL A 131 1.44 1.42 21.86
C VAL A 131 2.27 2.22 22.87
N LYS A 132 3.10 1.57 23.68
CA LYS A 132 3.99 2.26 24.61
C LYS A 132 4.98 3.16 23.87
N LEU A 133 5.60 2.66 22.80
CA LEU A 133 6.51 3.46 21.98
C LEU A 133 5.82 4.67 21.37
N VAL A 134 4.56 4.54 20.93
CA VAL A 134 3.78 5.69 20.45
C VAL A 134 3.60 6.73 21.55
N ILE A 135 3.21 6.31 22.75
CA ILE A 135 3.05 7.23 23.90
C ILE A 135 4.37 7.95 24.23
N ASP A 136 5.49 7.23 24.18
CA ASP A 136 6.79 7.73 24.62
C ASP A 136 7.51 8.60 23.56
N HIS A 137 7.23 8.39 22.26
CA HIS A 137 8.02 9.01 21.17
C HIS A 137 7.22 9.90 20.20
N VAL A 138 5.90 9.77 20.11
CA VAL A 138 5.09 10.52 19.13
C VAL A 138 4.65 11.86 19.72
N HIS A 139 5.03 12.95 19.03
CA HIS A 139 4.64 14.31 19.37
C HIS A 139 4.23 15.05 18.11
N PHE A 140 3.04 15.66 18.12
CA PHE A 140 2.50 16.37 16.97
C PHE A 140 2.91 17.85 16.89
N ASP A 141 3.46 18.41 17.98
CA ASP A 141 4.04 19.76 17.99
C ASP A 141 5.44 19.72 17.36
N ARG A 142 5.48 19.67 16.03
CA ARG A 142 6.69 19.61 15.21
C ARG A 142 6.69 20.73 14.18
N ASN A 143 7.87 21.27 13.90
CA ASN A 143 8.07 22.22 12.83
C ASN A 143 8.21 21.50 11.48
N SER A 144 7.12 20.87 11.05
CA SER A 144 7.04 20.07 9.82
C SER A 144 5.86 20.54 8.98
N THR A 145 6.06 20.67 7.66
CA THR A 145 4.96 20.89 6.71
C THR A 145 4.43 19.52 6.29
N ILE A 146 3.13 19.27 6.47
CA ILE A 146 2.48 18.01 6.07
C ILE A 146 1.16 18.29 5.35
N GLN A 147 0.69 17.32 4.55
CA GLN A 147 -0.65 17.39 3.96
C GLN A 147 -1.70 16.97 4.99
N VAL A 148 -2.64 17.87 5.27
CA VAL A 148 -3.75 17.63 6.21
C VAL A 148 -4.58 16.40 5.82
N PHE A 149 -4.77 16.18 4.52
CA PHE A 149 -5.49 15.01 4.01
C PHE A 149 -4.80 13.70 4.43
N GLU A 150 -3.51 13.54 4.15
CA GLU A 150 -2.74 12.35 4.53
C GLU A 150 -2.72 12.16 6.04
N ALA A 151 -2.49 13.25 6.79
CA ALA A 151 -2.49 13.19 8.24
C ALA A 151 -3.82 12.68 8.81
N THR A 152 -4.94 13.09 8.23
CA THR A 152 -6.27 12.63 8.66
C THR A 152 -6.42 11.13 8.42
N ILE A 153 -6.07 10.62 7.25
CA ILE A 153 -6.32 9.20 6.92
C ILE A 153 -5.32 8.22 7.57
N ARG A 154 -4.19 8.72 8.08
CA ARG A 154 -3.15 7.92 8.74
C ARG A 154 -3.17 8.00 10.26
N TYR A 155 -3.29 9.22 10.82
CA TYR A 155 -3.11 9.44 12.27
C TYR A 155 -4.43 9.56 13.04
N ASP A 156 -5.51 10.02 12.40
CA ASP A 156 -6.82 10.24 13.02
C ASP A 156 -7.69 8.99 12.84
N LYS A 157 -7.42 7.95 13.64
CA LYS A 157 -8.19 6.69 13.69
C LYS A 157 -8.93 6.51 15.01
#